data_AF-A5ZPX8-F1
#
_entry.id   AF-A5ZPX8-F1
#
_cell.length_a   1.000
_cell.length_b   1.000
_cell.length_c   1.000
_cell.angle_alpha   90.00
_cell.angle_beta   90.00
_cell.angle_gamma   90.00
#
_symmetry.space_group_name_H-M   'P 1'
#
loop_
_entity.id
_entity.type
_entity.pdbx_description
1 polymer ?
#
loop_
_entity_poly.entity_id
_entity_poly.type
_entity_poly.pdbx_seq_one_letter_code
_entity_poly.pdbx_strand_id
1 'polypeptide(L)'
;MRDTAKMLLDMQVPKAAKELKQKLAVMGISEEDFTYQTAVMVGVINQAMKGNTKAAAFLRDTVGENPAHELRERELDQKIAEFEYHRQQEEAQRKENESTSSLADAIEEAYRNRMEAEKDAEQ
;
A
#
# COMPACT_ATOMS: atom_id res chain seq x y z
N MET A 1 -9.16 12.64 -22.64
CA MET A 1 -7.77 12.30 -23.07
C MET A 1 -7.41 10.85 -22.77
N ARG A 2 -7.66 10.35 -21.54
CA ARG A 2 -7.44 8.94 -21.20
C ARG A 2 -8.19 7.97 -22.13
N ASP A 3 -9.47 8.21 -22.38
CA ASP A 3 -10.30 7.30 -23.19
C ASP A 3 -9.88 7.26 -24.66
N THR A 4 -9.47 8.41 -25.21
CA THR A 4 -8.93 8.51 -26.56
C THR A 4 -7.59 7.77 -26.67
N ALA A 5 -6.71 7.88 -25.68
CA ALA A 5 -5.44 7.15 -25.67
C ALA A 5 -5.66 5.64 -25.57
N LYS A 6 -6.63 5.20 -24.76
CA LYS A 6 -7.02 3.78 -24.65
C LYS A 6 -7.54 3.26 -25.99
N MET A 7 -8.44 3.99 -26.64
CA MET A 7 -8.96 3.63 -27.96
C MET A 7 -7.84 3.52 -29.01
N LEU A 8 -6.84 4.41 -28.98
CA LEU A 8 -5.71 4.35 -29.90
C LEU A 8 -4.81 3.12 -29.67
N LEU A 9 -4.60 2.73 -28.41
CA LEU A 9 -3.75 1.59 -28.05
C LEU A 9 -4.44 0.24 -28.32
N ASP A 10 -5.76 0.18 -28.13
CA ASP A 10 -6.59 -1.01 -28.35
C ASP A 10 -6.84 -1.29 -29.85
N MET A 11 -6.56 -0.34 -30.74
CA MET A 11 -6.70 -0.55 -32.19
C MET A 11 -5.69 -1.58 -32.71
N GLN A 12 -6.15 -2.42 -33.66
CA GLN A 12 -5.28 -3.30 -34.41
C GLN A 12 -4.38 -2.51 -35.37
N VAL A 13 -3.14 -2.95 -35.48
CA VAL A 13 -2.15 -2.40 -36.41
C VAL A 13 -2.64 -2.62 -37.85
N PRO A 14 -2.76 -1.54 -38.65
CA PRO A 14 -3.23 -1.62 -40.02
C PRO A 14 -2.40 -2.62 -40.84
N LYS A 15 -3.07 -3.35 -41.74
CA LYS A 15 -2.42 -4.32 -42.65
C LYS A 15 -1.33 -3.69 -43.54
N ALA A 16 -1.37 -2.37 -43.73
CA ALA A 16 -0.37 -1.62 -44.50
C ALA A 16 1.00 -1.52 -43.79
N ALA A 17 1.06 -1.67 -42.46
CA ALA A 17 2.30 -1.57 -41.68
C ALA A 17 3.09 -2.90 -41.66
N LYS A 18 3.50 -3.36 -42.85
CA LYS A 18 4.19 -4.65 -43.05
C LYS A 18 5.47 -4.79 -42.20
N GLU A 19 6.26 -3.73 -42.07
CA GLU A 19 7.49 -3.74 -41.28
C GLU A 19 7.24 -3.95 -39.78
N LEU A 20 6.16 -3.37 -39.25
CA LEU A 20 5.80 -3.50 -37.84
C LEU A 20 5.33 -4.92 -37.55
N LYS A 21 4.50 -5.49 -38.45
CA LYS A 21 4.04 -6.89 -38.36
C LYS A 21 5.19 -7.89 -38.46
N GLN A 22 6.16 -7.66 -39.34
CA GLN A 22 7.34 -8.50 -39.42
C GLN A 22 8.17 -8.48 -38.12
N LYS A 23 8.38 -7.30 -37.54
CA LYS A 23 9.08 -7.18 -36.25
C LYS A 23 8.33 -7.88 -35.10
N LEU A 24 6.99 -7.80 -35.09
CA LEU A 24 6.15 -8.48 -34.11
C LEU A 24 6.16 -10.00 -34.31
N ALA A 25 6.09 -10.48 -35.55
CA ALA A 25 6.15 -11.90 -35.89
C ALA A 25 7.51 -12.53 -35.54
N VAL A 26 8.61 -11.81 -35.74
CA VAL A 26 9.97 -12.24 -35.33
C VAL A 26 10.07 -12.40 -33.81
N MET A 27 9.32 -11.60 -33.05
CA MET A 27 9.22 -11.71 -31.59
C MET A 27 8.22 -12.78 -31.12
N GLY A 28 7.59 -13.52 -32.03
CA GLY A 28 6.68 -14.63 -31.71
C GLY A 28 5.26 -14.20 -31.29
N ILE A 29 4.87 -12.96 -31.58
CA ILE A 29 3.53 -12.42 -31.25
C ILE A 29 2.52 -12.88 -32.30
N SER A 30 1.34 -13.33 -31.86
CA SER A 30 0.26 -13.78 -32.75
C SER A 30 -0.31 -12.61 -33.57
N GLU A 31 -0.82 -12.88 -34.78
CA GLU A 31 -1.40 -11.81 -35.61
C GLU A 31 -2.66 -11.18 -34.99
N GLU A 32 -3.34 -11.90 -34.09
CA GLU A 32 -4.49 -11.44 -33.32
C GLU A 32 -4.09 -10.39 -32.27
N ASP A 33 -2.85 -10.48 -31.77
CA ASP A 33 -2.28 -9.58 -30.75
C ASP A 33 -1.52 -8.39 -31.36
N PHE A 34 -1.63 -8.16 -32.67
CA PHE A 34 -1.05 -7.00 -33.35
C PHE A 34 -1.85 -5.73 -33.05
N THR A 35 -1.81 -5.29 -31.80
CA THR A 35 -2.34 -4.00 -31.35
C THR A 35 -1.25 -2.94 -31.28
N TYR A 36 -1.65 -1.67 -31.27
CA TYR A 36 -0.71 -0.57 -31.06
C TYR A 36 -0.05 -0.64 -29.68
N GLN A 37 -0.76 -1.16 -28.67
CA GLN A 37 -0.18 -1.45 -27.36
C GLN A 37 1.02 -2.39 -27.45
N THR A 38 0.88 -3.52 -28.15
CA THR A 38 1.99 -4.47 -28.34
C THR A 38 3.13 -3.87 -29.14
N ALA A 39 2.82 -3.08 -30.17
CA ALA A 39 3.83 -2.39 -30.98
C ALA A 39 4.65 -1.37 -30.16
N VAL A 40 4.01 -0.62 -29.27
CA VAL A 40 4.69 0.30 -28.35
C VAL A 40 5.61 -0.49 -27.42
N MET A 41 5.13 -1.59 -26.83
CA MET A 41 5.94 -2.43 -25.95
C MET A 41 7.18 -3.00 -26.65
N VAL A 42 7.04 -3.48 -27.89
CA VAL A 42 8.17 -3.93 -28.71
C VAL A 42 9.15 -2.79 -29.03
N GLY A 43 8.64 -1.58 -29.27
CA GLY A 43 9.47 -0.39 -29.41
C GLY A 43 10.29 -0.09 -28.15
N VAL A 44 9.67 -0.21 -26.98
CA VAL A 44 10.33 -0.02 -25.69
C VAL A 44 11.40 -1.11 -25.45
N ILE A 45 11.11 -2.38 -25.74
CA ILE A 45 12.09 -3.47 -25.65
C ILE A 45 13.31 -3.19 -26.53
N ASN A 46 13.08 -2.78 -27.78
CA ASN A 46 14.18 -2.43 -28.70
C ASN A 46 15.02 -1.25 -28.18
N GLN A 47 14.41 -0.26 -27.52
CA GLN A 47 15.13 0.85 -26.91
C GLN A 47 15.90 0.41 -25.67
N ALA A 48 15.33 -0.46 -24.84
CA ALA A 48 16.00 -1.04 -23.68
C ALA A 48 17.23 -1.85 -24.10
N MET A 49 17.12 -2.68 -25.14
CA MET A 49 18.24 -3.45 -25.72
C MET A 49 19.37 -2.54 -26.25
N LYS A 50 19.04 -1.32 -26.69
CA LYS A 50 20.02 -0.31 -27.13
C LYS A 50 20.66 0.46 -25.96
N GLY A 51 20.35 0.11 -24.71
CA GLY A 51 20.90 0.73 -23.51
C GLY A 51 20.09 1.90 -22.96
N ASN A 52 18.85 2.11 -23.42
CA ASN A 52 17.98 3.12 -22.82
C ASN A 52 17.46 2.63 -21.46
N THR A 53 18.07 3.11 -20.39
CA THR A 53 17.74 2.73 -19.00
C THR A 53 16.31 3.12 -18.60
N LYS A 54 15.75 4.19 -19.17
CA LYS A 54 14.35 4.58 -18.91
C LYS A 54 13.36 3.59 -19.53
N ALA A 55 13.67 3.08 -20.73
CA ALA A 55 12.85 2.04 -21.36
C ALA A 55 12.92 0.73 -20.57
N ALA A 56 14.10 0.35 -20.07
CA ALA A 56 14.27 -0.80 -19.19
C ALA A 56 13.51 -0.64 -17.87
N ALA A 57 13.59 0.54 -17.24
CA ALA A 57 12.83 0.85 -16.03
C ALA A 57 11.31 0.81 -16.28
N PHE A 58 10.83 1.34 -17.41
CA PHE A 58 9.42 1.26 -17.77
C PHE A 58 8.93 -0.19 -17.93
N LEU A 59 9.73 -1.06 -18.56
CA LEU A 59 9.42 -2.48 -18.67
C LEU A 59 9.35 -3.15 -17.29
N ARG A 60 10.34 -2.89 -16.43
CA ARG A 60 10.38 -3.37 -15.05
C ARG A 60 9.17 -2.91 -14.24
N ASP A 61 8.80 -1.64 -14.36
CA ASP A 61 7.68 -1.08 -13.63
C ASP A 61 6.34 -1.62 -14.15
N THR A 62 6.25 -1.95 -15.45
CA THR A 62 5.06 -2.58 -16.06
C THR A 62 4.84 -4.01 -15.57
N VAL A 63 5.91 -4.76 -15.27
CA VAL A 63 5.81 -6.11 -14.67
C VAL A 63 5.60 -6.09 -13.15
N GLY A 64 5.59 -4.90 -12.53
CA GLY A 64 5.37 -4.73 -11.10
C GLY A 64 6.63 -4.86 -10.24
N GLU A 65 7.79 -5.11 -10.83
CA GLU A 65 9.07 -5.25 -10.11
C GLU A 65 9.72 -3.89 -9.80
N ASN A 66 8.91 -2.89 -9.43
CA ASN A 66 9.45 -1.57 -9.07
C ASN A 66 9.94 -1.60 -7.61
N PRO A 67 11.25 -1.43 -7.35
CA PRO A 67 11.80 -1.47 -6.00
C PRO A 67 11.21 -0.38 -5.08
N ALA A 68 10.75 0.74 -5.66
CA ALA A 68 10.11 1.81 -4.90
C ALA A 68 8.71 1.43 -4.41
N HIS A 69 8.00 0.54 -5.12
CA HIS A 69 6.71 0.02 -4.67
C HIS A 69 6.92 -0.96 -3.51
N GLU A 70 7.86 -1.90 -3.63
CA GLU A 70 8.19 -2.83 -2.55
C GLU A 70 8.64 -2.10 -1.27
N LEU A 71 9.47 -1.06 -1.40
CA LEU A 71 9.91 -0.28 -0.25
C LEU A 71 8.72 0.42 0.42
N ARG A 72 7.83 1.01 -0.37
CA ARG A 72 6.65 1.70 0.14
C ARG A 72 5.67 0.75 0.83
N GLU A 73 5.50 -0.47 0.32
CA GLU A 73 4.71 -1.50 0.99
C GLU A 73 5.29 -1.82 2.37
N ARG A 74 6.60 -2.04 2.47
CA ARG A 74 7.26 -2.27 3.76
C ARG A 74 7.14 -1.09 4.72
N GLU A 75 7.26 0.14 4.22
CA GLU A 75 7.07 1.35 5.03
C GLU A 75 5.63 1.47 5.56
N LEU A 76 4.64 1.08 4.76
CA LEU A 76 3.24 1.06 5.19
C LEU A 76 3.01 0.00 6.27
N ASP A 77 3.56 -1.20 6.09
CA ASP A 77 3.46 -2.28 7.08
C ASP A 77 4.09 -1.87 8.43
N GLN A 78 5.25 -1.22 8.39
CA GLN A 78 5.90 -0.67 9.59
C GLN A 78 5.01 0.36 10.29
N LYS A 79 4.40 1.28 9.55
CA LYS A 79 3.49 2.29 10.12
C LYS A 79 2.24 1.68 10.73
N ILE A 80 1.68 0.64 10.12
CA ILE A 80 0.52 -0.07 10.67
C ILE A 80 0.91 -0.74 11.99
N ALA A 81 2.06 -1.42 12.04
CA ALA A 81 2.55 -2.06 13.26
C ALA A 81 2.82 -1.03 14.37
N GLU A 82 3.44 0.10 14.05
CA GLU A 82 3.65 1.20 15.01
C GLU A 82 2.33 1.76 15.53
N PHE A 83 1.34 1.96 14.65
CA PHE A 83 0.03 2.47 15.02
C PHE A 83 -0.72 1.49 15.95
N GLU A 84 -0.70 0.20 15.64
CA GLU A 84 -1.31 -0.83 16.49
C GLU A 84 -0.63 -0.91 17.86
N TYR A 85 0.70 -0.83 17.89
CA TYR A 85 1.46 -0.82 19.13
C TYR A 85 1.13 0.39 20.00
N HIS A 86 1.07 1.60 19.40
CA HIS A 86 0.64 2.80 20.11
C HIS A 86 -0.80 2.70 20.63
N ARG A 87 -1.72 2.15 19.82
CA ARG A 87 -3.11 1.95 20.25
C ARG A 87 -3.20 1.02 21.45
N GLN A 88 -2.45 -0.09 21.45
CA GLN A 88 -2.41 -1.03 22.57
C GLN A 88 -1.84 -0.39 23.84
N GLN A 89 -0.79 0.43 23.72
CA GLN A 89 -0.25 1.17 24.87
C GLN A 89 -1.24 2.18 25.43
N GLU A 90 -1.95 2.93 24.59
CA GLU A 90 -2.98 3.85 25.06
C GLU A 90 -4.13 3.12 25.75
N GLU A 91 -4.58 1.99 25.20
CA GLU A 91 -5.60 1.16 25.83
C GLU A 91 -5.11 0.57 27.17
N ALA A 92 -3.85 0.17 27.26
CA ALA A 92 -3.25 -0.34 28.51
C ALA A 92 -3.14 0.77 29.57
N GLN A 93 -2.65 1.96 29.19
CA GLN A 93 -2.58 3.12 30.09
C GLN A 93 -3.96 3.57 30.56
N ARG A 94 -4.96 3.55 29.68
CA ARG A 94 -6.36 3.86 30.07
C ARG A 94 -6.87 2.87 31.11
N LYS A 95 -6.67 1.55 30.89
CA LYS A 95 -7.06 0.52 31.86
C LYS A 95 -6.33 0.65 33.18
N GLU A 96 -5.04 1.00 33.16
CA GLU A 96 -4.24 1.22 34.36
C GLU A 96 -4.70 2.47 35.13
N ASN A 97 -4.98 3.57 34.43
CA ASN A 97 -5.53 4.80 35.02
C ASN A 97 -6.95 4.59 35.58
N GLU A 98 -7.80 3.84 34.89
CA GLU A 98 -9.14 3.47 35.40
C GLU A 98 -9.04 2.57 36.65
N SER A 99 -8.11 1.61 36.64
CA SER A 99 -7.88 0.71 37.79
C SER A 99 -7.33 1.44 39.01
N THR A 100 -6.39 2.37 38.81
CA THR A 100 -5.81 3.18 39.90
C THR A 100 -6.80 4.19 40.47
N SER A 101 -7.63 4.83 39.63
CA SER A 101 -8.72 5.70 40.08
C SER A 101 -9.74 4.91 40.91
N SER A 102 -10.19 3.75 40.42
CA SER A 102 -11.14 2.90 41.16
C SER A 102 -10.59 2.43 42.52
N LEU A 103 -9.28 2.15 42.60
CA LEU A 103 -8.65 1.80 43.87
C LEU A 103 -8.59 2.99 44.84
N ALA A 104 -8.30 4.19 44.33
CA ALA A 104 -8.29 5.41 45.15
C ALA A 104 -9.68 5.73 45.73
N ASP A 105 -10.73 5.62 44.91
CA ASP A 105 -12.12 5.84 45.33
C ASP A 105 -12.52 4.87 46.46
N ALA A 106 -12.14 3.58 46.34
CA ALA A 106 -12.42 2.57 47.36
C ALA A 106 -11.68 2.82 48.69
N ILE A 107 -10.46 3.37 48.64
CA ILE A 107 -9.69 3.73 49.83
C ILE A 107 -10.32 4.93 50.55
N GLU A 108 -10.76 5.95 49.81
CA GLU A 108 -11.43 7.12 50.40
C GLU A 108 -12.75 6.75 51.07
N GLU A 109 -13.55 5.88 50.44
CA GLU A 109 -14.82 5.40 51.01
C GLU A 109 -14.59 4.61 52.32
N ALA A 110 -13.60 3.71 52.33
CA ALA A 110 -13.26 2.94 53.53
C ALA A 110 -12.77 3.84 54.69
N TYR A 111 -12.01 4.89 54.39
CA TYR A 111 -11.55 5.86 55.39
C TYR A 111 -12.71 6.67 55.97
N ARG A 112 -13.63 7.15 55.13
CA ARG A 112 -14.83 7.89 55.57
C ARG A 112 -15.69 7.04 56.50
N ASN A 113 -15.98 5.80 56.12
CA ASN A 113 -16.79 4.88 56.92
C ASN A 113 -16.16 4.61 58.29
N ARG A 114 -14.83 4.53 58.37
CA ARG A 114 -14.10 4.37 59.63
C ARG A 114 -14.24 5.60 60.54
N MET A 115 -14.08 6.80 59.98
CA MET A 115 -14.19 8.06 60.73
C MET A 115 -15.62 8.29 61.23
N GLU A 116 -16.64 7.87 60.46
CA GLU A 116 -18.03 7.93 60.88
C GLU A 116 -18.32 6.92 62.00
N ALA A 117 -17.83 5.68 61.89
CA ALA A 117 -17.97 4.67 62.94
C ALA A 117 -17.26 5.06 64.26
N GLU A 118 -16.12 5.75 64.19
CA GLU A 118 -15.42 6.27 65.38
C GLU A 118 -16.19 7.41 66.04
N LYS A 119 -16.84 8.29 65.26
CA LYS A 119 -17.70 9.36 65.80
C LYS A 119 -18.97 8.83 66.46
N ASP A 120 -19.54 7.77 65.93
CA ASP A 120 -20.74 7.14 66.49
C ASP A 120 -20.44 6.31 67.76
N ALA A 121 -19.17 5.89 67.96
CA ALA A 121 -18.74 5.18 69.17
C ALA A 121 -18.40 6.11 70.37
N GLU A 122 -18.24 7.41 70.13
CA GLU A 122 -17.93 8.42 71.16
C GLU A 122 -19.17 9.20 71.68
N GLN A 123 -20.37 8.92 71.15
CA GLN A 123 -21.67 9.45 71.65
C GLN A 123 -22.39 8.44 72.54
#